data_AF-A0A381SGL3-F1
#
_entry.id   AF-A0A381SGL3-F1
#
_cell.length_a   1.000
_cell.length_b   1.000
_cell.length_c   1.000
_cell.angle_alpha   90.00
_cell.angle_beta   90.00
_cell.angle_gamma   90.00
#
_symmetry.space_group_name_H-M   'P 1'
#
loop_
_entity.id
_entity.type
_entity.pdbx_description
1 polymer ?
#
loop_
_entity_poly.entity_id
_entity_poly.type
_entity_poly.pdbx_seq_one_letter_code
_entity_poly.pdbx_strand_id
1 'polypeptide(L)'
;MKKPNKWLSLAAVLVLFSAGLWVGRMMYKTQSTPPPPPTYFRSPAEPDTAGAAVDVQTSVSRTIIDVRNGEFIQAAVAQAQPGDLIRVYPGTYKETVYIDKENISLQGVILEGKWPTLDGEKELNDAFLYSGNNILIENFKIINYKGNGVMGQAGNNFVIRNNWVIDAGVYGIFPQFGKNGLIEYNILTGIEDAAIYVGMCDNIDVRHNEVFGNVAGIEIENSRHALVENNHCYNNTGGILIFITPGLPIKSCYDVIIRDNFVNDNNHVNFGAPGSLVAGIPQGTGILVMAADQVIIENNIISGNDNAGITITDLDYGANTANDPEVEPNPDRLLILENFMINNGNSPVGELKAIMMTQLSTRGPDIVAVGGGTGSCIANKDRYRTFGLGQWAQCQETTTRAVQTYMLDTPVSPREFSEKERVKMAYYGICSGCHAYKVRMVGPPTLVIQALYQNNPQGIADYIIKPEHKREDFPEMPPQNYLSEDLRLALAEYLLTVKN
;
A
#
# COMPACT_ATOMS: atom_id res chain seq x y z
N MET A 1 -54.68 -19.28 27.68
CA MET A 1 -53.93 -19.12 26.41
C MET A 1 -52.50 -19.58 26.65
N LYS A 2 -52.05 -20.68 26.02
CA LYS A 2 -50.69 -21.23 26.18
C LYS A 2 -49.71 -20.41 25.32
N LYS A 3 -48.60 -19.94 25.91
CA LYS A 3 -47.55 -19.19 25.21
C LYS A 3 -46.88 -20.09 24.14
N PRO A 4 -46.59 -19.57 22.94
CA PRO A 4 -45.95 -20.37 21.89
C PRO A 4 -44.51 -20.72 22.28
N ASN A 5 -44.13 -21.95 21.97
CA ASN A 5 -42.88 -22.57 22.39
C ASN A 5 -41.72 -22.06 21.52
N LYS A 6 -40.89 -21.17 22.08
CA LYS A 6 -39.83 -20.42 21.34
C LYS A 6 -38.80 -21.32 20.61
N TRP A 7 -38.67 -22.57 21.03
CA TRP A 7 -37.78 -23.55 20.40
C TRP A 7 -38.28 -24.03 19.03
N LEU A 8 -39.60 -24.16 18.85
CA LEU A 8 -40.20 -24.56 17.58
C LEU A 8 -40.09 -23.46 16.52
N SER A 9 -40.18 -22.19 16.92
CA SER A 9 -39.96 -21.05 16.03
C SER A 9 -38.49 -20.93 15.59
N LEU A 10 -37.53 -21.22 16.47
CA LEU A 10 -36.11 -21.16 16.13
C LEU A 10 -35.70 -22.28 15.16
N ALA A 11 -36.22 -23.49 15.38
CA ALA A 11 -36.01 -24.62 14.47
C ALA A 11 -36.64 -24.37 13.09
N ALA A 12 -37.84 -23.79 13.05
CA ALA A 12 -38.49 -23.43 11.79
C ALA A 12 -37.71 -22.37 10.99
N VAL A 13 -37.12 -21.38 11.67
CA VAL A 13 -36.26 -20.36 11.04
C VAL A 13 -34.97 -20.99 10.50
N LEU A 14 -34.32 -21.88 11.26
CA LEU A 14 -33.13 -22.60 10.80
C LEU A 14 -33.41 -23.50 9.59
N VAL A 15 -34.56 -24.19 9.57
CA VAL A 15 -34.99 -25.03 8.44
C VAL A 15 -35.34 -24.18 7.21
N LEU A 16 -36.01 -23.04 7.39
CA LEU A 16 -36.31 -22.11 6.29
C LEU A 16 -35.05 -21.44 5.73
N PHE A 17 -34.09 -21.10 6.59
CA PHE A 17 -32.80 -20.53 6.19
C PHE A 17 -31.94 -21.53 5.43
N SER A 18 -31.85 -22.77 5.93
CA SER A 18 -31.10 -23.85 5.26
C SER A 18 -31.77 -24.30 3.95
N ALA A 19 -33.11 -24.34 3.89
CA ALA A 19 -33.84 -24.56 2.65
C ALA A 19 -33.68 -23.40 1.66
N GLY A 20 -33.67 -22.15 2.13
CA GLY A 20 -33.41 -20.96 1.31
C GLY A 20 -32.00 -20.96 0.71
N LEU A 21 -30.99 -21.32 1.51
CA LEU A 21 -29.60 -21.50 1.05
C LEU A 21 -29.48 -22.62 0.01
N TRP A 22 -30.21 -23.73 0.20
CA TRP A 22 -30.19 -24.86 -0.72
C TRP A 22 -30.89 -24.56 -2.05
N VAL A 23 -32.08 -23.92 -2.00
CA VAL A 23 -32.80 -23.47 -3.21
C VAL A 23 -32.02 -22.38 -3.94
N GLY A 24 -31.40 -21.44 -3.22
CA GLY A 24 -30.49 -20.45 -3.80
C GLY A 24 -29.32 -21.08 -4.55
N ARG A 25 -28.66 -22.09 -3.95
CA ARG A 25 -27.60 -22.88 -4.61
C ARG A 25 -28.07 -23.67 -5.82
N MET A 26 -29.33 -24.10 -5.85
CA MET A 26 -29.87 -24.91 -6.93
C MET A 26 -30.39 -24.06 -8.11
N MET A 27 -30.92 -22.86 -7.83
CA MET A 27 -31.43 -21.93 -8.84
C MET A 27 -30.32 -21.04 -9.44
N TYR A 28 -29.26 -20.72 -8.70
CA TYR A 28 -28.09 -19.96 -9.18
C TYR A 28 -26.89 -20.87 -9.46
N LYS A 29 -27.11 -21.95 -10.22
CA LYS A 29 -26.04 -22.76 -10.81
C LYS A 29 -25.43 -22.03 -12.01
N THR A 30 -24.88 -20.84 -11.80
CA THR A 30 -23.98 -20.21 -12.77
C THR A 30 -22.59 -20.74 -12.46
N GLN A 31 -22.10 -21.67 -13.30
CA GLN A 31 -20.66 -21.91 -13.37
C GLN A 31 -20.01 -20.57 -13.69
N SER A 32 -19.09 -20.12 -12.83
CA SER A 32 -18.27 -18.96 -13.13
C SER A 32 -17.46 -19.32 -14.38
N THR A 33 -17.63 -18.53 -15.44
CA THR A 33 -16.74 -18.59 -16.57
C THR A 33 -15.40 -18.01 -16.11
N PRO A 34 -14.26 -18.67 -16.40
CA PRO A 34 -12.95 -18.08 -16.12
C PRO A 34 -12.89 -16.66 -16.70
N PRO A 35 -12.20 -15.72 -16.04
CA PRO A 35 -12.05 -14.39 -16.58
C PRO A 35 -11.36 -14.51 -17.95
N PRO A 36 -11.74 -13.72 -18.96
CA PRO A 36 -10.97 -13.68 -20.19
C PRO A 36 -9.51 -13.34 -19.83
N PRO A 37 -8.51 -13.92 -20.51
CA PRO A 37 -7.12 -13.58 -20.27
C PRO A 37 -6.95 -12.06 -20.32
N PRO A 38 -6.38 -11.43 -19.28
CA PRO A 38 -5.95 -10.04 -19.36
C PRO A 38 -5.16 -9.80 -20.65
N THR A 39 -5.27 -8.60 -21.23
CA THR A 39 -4.76 -8.30 -22.57
C THR A 39 -3.25 -8.56 -22.75
N TYR A 40 -2.48 -8.61 -21.66
CA TYR A 40 -1.04 -8.88 -21.66
C TYR A 40 -0.66 -10.37 -21.75
N PHE A 41 -1.59 -11.33 -21.52
CA PHE A 41 -1.34 -12.75 -21.83
C PHE A 41 -1.31 -13.03 -23.34
N ARG A 42 -1.68 -12.03 -24.17
CA ARG A 42 -1.51 -12.10 -25.62
C ARG A 42 -0.09 -11.65 -25.97
N SER A 43 0.84 -12.60 -26.03
CA SER A 43 2.23 -12.34 -26.44
C SER A 43 2.30 -11.60 -27.79
N PRO A 44 3.09 -10.52 -27.91
CA PRO A 44 3.79 -10.22 -29.14
C PRO A 44 4.88 -11.29 -29.35
N ALA A 45 5.12 -11.67 -30.60
CA ALA A 45 6.21 -12.54 -30.96
C ALA A 45 7.53 -11.75 -30.96
N GLU A 46 8.37 -11.95 -29.94
CA GLU A 46 9.85 -12.05 -29.99
C GLU A 46 10.47 -11.82 -28.59
N PRO A 47 11.62 -12.45 -28.27
CA PRO A 47 12.28 -12.29 -26.98
C PRO A 47 13.24 -11.10 -26.99
N ASP A 48 12.81 -9.95 -26.49
CA ASP A 48 13.74 -8.87 -26.17
C ASP A 48 14.38 -9.13 -24.80
N THR A 49 15.66 -9.48 -24.84
CA THR A 49 16.57 -9.42 -23.70
C THR A 49 16.74 -7.96 -23.29
N ALA A 50 15.89 -7.47 -22.38
CA ALA A 50 16.02 -6.15 -21.79
C ALA A 50 16.02 -6.25 -20.26
N GLY A 51 17.16 -6.72 -19.72
CA GLY A 51 17.64 -6.17 -18.44
C GLY A 51 18.12 -4.76 -18.70
N ALA A 52 17.19 -3.82 -18.90
CA ALA A 52 17.53 -2.42 -19.09
C ALA A 52 17.89 -1.85 -17.73
N ALA A 53 19.19 -1.78 -17.45
CA ALA A 53 19.70 -0.70 -16.61
C ALA A 53 19.16 0.59 -17.22
N VAL A 54 18.25 1.26 -16.51
CA VAL A 54 17.74 2.57 -16.91
C VAL A 54 18.89 3.56 -16.70
N ASP A 55 19.81 3.59 -17.66
CA ASP A 55 20.85 4.59 -17.74
C ASP A 55 20.21 5.82 -18.37
N VAL A 56 19.68 6.71 -17.52
CA VAL A 56 19.14 8.01 -17.94
C VAL A 56 20.31 8.86 -18.44
N GLN A 57 20.69 8.66 -19.70
CA GLN A 57 21.57 9.58 -20.42
C GLN A 57 20.77 10.80 -20.88
N THR A 58 20.62 11.78 -19.99
CA THR A 58 20.45 13.17 -20.41
C THR A 58 21.82 13.83 -20.40
N SER A 59 22.17 14.47 -21.52
CA SER A 59 23.40 15.23 -21.73
C SER A 59 23.40 16.55 -20.95
N VAL A 60 23.12 16.49 -19.65
CA VAL A 60 23.31 17.57 -18.70
C VAL A 60 24.66 17.32 -18.05
N SER A 61 25.49 18.36 -17.95
CA SER A 61 26.72 18.29 -17.15
C SER A 61 26.33 17.97 -15.70
N ARG A 62 26.38 16.69 -15.33
CA ARG A 62 26.03 16.20 -14.00
C ARG A 62 27.08 16.68 -13.01
N THR A 63 26.77 17.74 -12.27
CA THR A 63 27.63 18.20 -11.18
C THR A 63 27.45 17.26 -10.00
N ILE A 64 28.55 16.92 -9.34
CA ILE A 64 28.52 16.15 -8.10
C ILE A 64 28.67 17.15 -6.95
N ILE A 65 27.67 17.22 -6.08
CA ILE A 65 27.68 18.00 -4.85
C ILE A 65 27.96 17.02 -3.71
N ASP A 66 29.19 17.05 -3.19
CA ASP A 66 29.59 16.23 -2.05
C ASP A 66 29.04 16.83 -0.75
N VAL A 67 28.46 16.00 0.11
CA VAL A 67 28.01 16.34 1.47
C VAL A 67 28.79 15.47 2.46
N ARG A 68 29.53 16.11 3.37
CA ARG A 68 30.36 15.49 4.40
C ARG A 68 29.70 15.60 5.76
N ASN A 69 30.23 14.87 6.74
CA ASN A 69 29.75 14.93 8.11
C ASN A 69 29.85 16.36 8.67
N GLY A 70 28.76 16.86 9.26
CA GLY A 70 28.64 18.23 9.74
C GLY A 70 28.07 19.24 8.73
N GLU A 71 27.86 18.82 7.48
CA GLU A 71 27.13 19.59 6.47
C GLU A 71 25.65 19.15 6.41
N PHE A 72 24.83 19.89 5.66
CA PHE A 72 23.40 19.61 5.50
C PHE A 72 23.09 19.13 4.08
N ILE A 73 22.36 18.02 3.98
CA ILE A 73 21.85 17.48 2.71
C ILE A 73 20.87 18.48 2.09
N GLN A 74 20.01 19.12 2.89
CA GLN A 74 19.06 20.12 2.41
C GLN A 74 19.76 21.32 1.74
N ALA A 75 20.93 21.72 2.24
CA ALA A 75 21.70 22.80 1.64
C ALA A 75 22.23 22.41 0.25
N ALA A 76 22.66 21.16 0.08
CA ALA A 76 23.04 20.62 -1.22
C ALA A 76 21.84 20.54 -2.18
N VAL A 77 20.66 20.14 -1.70
CA VAL A 77 19.42 20.16 -2.51
C VAL A 77 19.08 21.59 -2.95
N ALA A 78 19.23 22.58 -2.07
CA ALA A 78 19.00 23.98 -2.42
C ALA A 78 19.95 24.48 -3.53
N GLN A 79 21.22 24.04 -3.50
CA GLN A 79 22.22 24.35 -4.53
C GLN A 79 21.99 23.61 -5.85
N ALA A 80 21.55 22.35 -5.78
CA ALA A 80 21.46 21.44 -6.92
C ALA A 80 20.59 21.99 -8.06
N GLN A 81 21.00 21.75 -9.29
CA GLN A 81 20.21 21.95 -10.49
C GLN A 81 19.65 20.60 -10.99
N PRO A 82 18.57 20.60 -11.79
CA PRO A 82 18.07 19.37 -12.39
C PRO A 82 19.17 18.60 -13.14
N GLY A 83 19.32 17.32 -12.81
CA GLY A 83 20.35 16.41 -13.35
C GLY A 83 21.55 16.21 -12.43
N ASP A 84 21.71 17.01 -11.37
CA ASP A 84 22.83 16.89 -10.45
C ASP A 84 22.75 15.66 -9.54
N LEU A 85 23.91 15.24 -9.06
CA LEU A 85 24.07 14.19 -8.05
C LEU A 85 24.52 14.79 -6.73
N ILE A 86 23.74 14.57 -5.68
CA ILE A 86 24.12 14.86 -4.31
C ILE A 86 24.72 13.58 -3.73
N ARG A 87 26.01 13.60 -3.42
CA ARG A 87 26.75 12.46 -2.88
C ARG A 87 27.00 12.65 -1.39
N VAL A 88 26.39 11.83 -0.56
CA VAL A 88 26.42 11.97 0.90
C VAL A 88 27.35 10.94 1.52
N TYR A 89 28.37 11.39 2.25
CA TYR A 89 29.37 10.52 2.89
C TYR A 89 28.93 10.10 4.30
N PRO A 90 29.59 9.11 4.91
CA PRO A 90 29.25 8.68 6.26
C PRO A 90 29.27 9.83 7.27
N GLY A 91 28.18 9.94 8.03
CA GLY A 91 27.89 11.01 8.98
C GLY A 91 26.50 10.80 9.57
N THR A 92 26.15 11.59 10.58
CA THR A 92 24.80 11.62 11.14
C THR A 92 24.17 12.97 10.81
N TYR A 93 23.06 12.93 10.08
CA TYR A 93 22.34 14.07 9.55
C TYR A 93 20.98 14.16 10.25
N LYS A 94 20.70 15.30 10.88
CA LYS A 94 19.49 15.53 11.67
C LYS A 94 18.63 16.58 10.99
N GLU A 95 17.99 16.17 9.91
CA GLU A 95 17.22 17.08 9.06
C GLU A 95 16.10 16.34 8.33
N THR A 96 15.14 17.11 7.83
CA THR A 96 14.22 16.69 6.78
C THR A 96 14.73 17.24 5.46
N VAL A 97 14.79 16.39 4.43
CA VAL A 97 15.27 16.74 3.09
C VAL A 97 14.10 16.83 2.12
N TYR A 98 13.74 18.05 1.76
CA TYR A 98 12.71 18.42 0.79
C TYR A 98 13.31 18.54 -0.62
N ILE A 99 12.75 17.80 -1.58
CA ILE A 99 13.19 17.72 -2.98
C ILE A 99 12.02 18.09 -3.90
N ASP A 100 11.91 19.38 -4.20
CA ASP A 100 10.88 19.94 -5.09
C ASP A 100 11.35 20.13 -6.54
N LYS A 101 12.60 19.73 -6.83
CA LYS A 101 13.23 19.85 -8.14
C LYS A 101 13.17 18.53 -8.90
N GLU A 102 13.06 18.66 -10.22
CA GLU A 102 13.14 17.55 -11.16
C GLU A 102 14.56 16.99 -11.27
N ASN A 103 14.68 15.69 -11.55
CA ASN A 103 15.94 15.03 -11.92
C ASN A 103 17.06 15.13 -10.85
N ILE A 104 16.71 15.07 -9.57
CA ILE A 104 17.70 15.08 -8.49
C ILE A 104 18.01 13.65 -8.06
N SER A 105 19.30 13.32 -8.02
CA SER A 105 19.79 12.05 -7.46
C SER A 105 20.49 12.27 -6.13
N LEU A 106 20.14 11.47 -5.13
CA LEU A 106 20.80 11.40 -3.83
C LEU A 106 21.41 10.01 -3.67
N GLN A 107 22.74 9.98 -3.51
CA GLN A 107 23.51 8.74 -3.37
C GLN A 107 24.34 8.78 -2.11
N GLY A 108 24.08 7.86 -1.20
CA GLY A 108 24.93 7.60 -0.06
C GLY A 108 26.21 6.85 -0.44
N VAL A 109 27.31 7.18 0.22
CA VAL A 109 28.60 6.49 0.14
C VAL A 109 28.78 5.65 1.38
N ILE A 110 28.96 4.34 1.20
CA ILE A 110 29.25 3.41 2.29
C ILE A 110 30.76 3.20 2.37
N LEU A 111 31.40 3.62 3.45
CA LEU A 111 32.85 3.43 3.68
C LEU A 111 33.06 2.56 4.90
N GLU A 112 33.74 1.41 4.72
CA GLU A 112 34.03 0.48 5.82
C GLU A 112 32.78 0.08 6.62
N GLY A 113 31.65 -0.11 5.93
CA GLY A 113 30.36 -0.44 6.53
C GLY A 113 29.64 0.72 7.24
N LYS A 114 30.20 1.93 7.22
CA LYS A 114 29.55 3.14 7.74
C LYS A 114 28.68 3.77 6.66
N TRP A 115 27.45 4.08 7.02
CA TRP A 115 26.44 4.67 6.14
C TRP A 115 26.24 6.16 6.43
N PRO A 116 25.83 6.98 5.44
CA PRO A 116 25.18 8.25 5.74
C PRO A 116 23.86 7.95 6.46
N THR A 117 23.76 8.42 7.70
CA THR A 117 22.62 8.13 8.56
C THR A 117 21.78 9.39 8.75
N LEU A 118 20.54 9.39 8.27
CA LEU A 118 19.54 10.36 8.65
C LEU A 118 18.88 9.89 9.95
N ASP A 119 18.94 10.72 11.00
CA ASP A 119 18.38 10.42 12.32
C ASP A 119 17.37 11.49 12.72
N GLY A 120 16.10 11.07 12.79
CA GLY A 120 14.99 11.95 13.16
C GLY A 120 14.85 12.18 14.66
N GLU A 121 15.60 11.45 15.52
CA GLU A 121 15.58 11.52 16.99
C GLU A 121 14.19 11.34 17.64
N LYS A 122 13.22 10.80 16.89
CA LYS A 122 11.79 10.79 17.21
C LYS A 122 11.23 12.20 17.45
N GLU A 123 11.82 13.20 16.81
CA GLU A 123 11.39 14.60 16.82
C GLU A 123 10.96 15.07 15.43
N LEU A 124 11.69 14.66 14.38
CA LEU A 124 11.42 15.01 12.99
C LEU A 124 10.35 14.09 12.37
N ASN A 125 9.53 14.66 11.49
CA ASN A 125 8.46 13.91 10.83
C ASN A 125 8.99 13.02 9.72
N ASP A 126 9.61 13.60 8.69
CA ASP A 126 10.01 12.85 7.48
C ASP A 126 11.51 12.97 7.22
N ALA A 127 12.15 11.92 6.71
CA ALA A 127 13.57 11.99 6.34
C ALA A 127 13.75 12.60 4.94
N PHE A 128 13.13 11.99 3.93
CA PHE A 128 13.07 12.50 2.57
C PHE A 128 11.62 12.77 2.17
N LEU A 129 11.36 13.95 1.60
CA LEU A 129 10.09 14.31 1.01
C LEU A 129 10.34 14.85 -0.40
N TYR A 130 9.87 14.14 -1.43
CA TYR A 130 10.04 14.58 -2.81
C TYR A 130 8.71 14.82 -3.51
N SER A 131 8.69 15.81 -4.39
CA SER A 131 7.56 16.08 -5.31
C SER A 131 8.00 16.19 -6.77
N GLY A 132 9.30 16.35 -7.02
CA GLY A 132 9.87 16.29 -8.37
C GLY A 132 9.78 14.90 -8.99
N ASN A 133 9.92 14.83 -10.32
CA ASN A 133 10.04 13.60 -11.08
C ASN A 133 11.52 13.21 -11.26
N ASN A 134 11.76 11.95 -11.65
CA ASN A 134 13.10 11.40 -11.91
C ASN A 134 14.01 11.48 -10.68
N ILE A 135 13.47 11.05 -9.54
CA ILE A 135 14.16 11.09 -8.25
C ILE A 135 14.84 9.76 -7.97
N LEU A 136 16.12 9.82 -7.56
CA LEU A 136 16.85 8.67 -7.05
C LEU A 136 17.20 8.92 -5.57
N ILE A 137 16.84 7.97 -4.71
CA ILE A 137 17.28 7.94 -3.31
C ILE A 137 17.91 6.56 -3.06
N GLU A 138 19.22 6.54 -2.86
CA GLU A 138 19.95 5.28 -2.63
C GLU A 138 21.02 5.35 -1.56
N ASN A 139 21.26 4.20 -0.92
CA ASN A 139 22.35 3.94 0.02
C ASN A 139 22.30 4.77 1.33
N PHE A 140 21.10 5.02 1.87
CA PHE A 140 20.93 5.70 3.15
C PHE A 140 20.51 4.77 4.27
N LYS A 141 20.97 5.08 5.49
CA LYS A 141 20.36 4.57 6.72
C LYS A 141 19.45 5.67 7.27
N ILE A 142 18.18 5.37 7.47
CA ILE A 142 17.14 6.30 7.89
C ILE A 142 16.52 5.76 9.18
N ILE A 143 16.64 6.51 10.28
CA ILE A 143 16.23 6.02 11.60
C ILE A 143 15.43 7.05 12.40
N ASN A 144 14.56 6.55 13.27
CA ASN A 144 13.92 7.33 14.34
C ASN A 144 13.10 8.54 13.84
N TYR A 145 12.41 8.44 12.72
CA TYR A 145 11.45 9.48 12.30
C TYR A 145 10.07 9.22 12.91
N LYS A 146 9.29 10.27 13.18
CA LYS A 146 7.91 10.16 13.70
C LYS A 146 6.87 9.89 12.60
N GLY A 147 7.13 10.42 11.41
CA GLY A 147 6.28 10.29 10.23
C GLY A 147 6.85 9.22 9.31
N ASN A 148 7.61 9.62 8.30
CA ASN A 148 8.03 8.73 7.22
C ASN A 148 9.54 8.64 7.01
N GLY A 149 10.01 7.51 6.49
CA GLY A 149 11.37 7.40 5.98
C GLY A 149 11.52 8.17 4.66
N VAL A 150 10.82 7.73 3.61
CA VAL A 150 10.81 8.38 2.30
C VAL A 150 9.36 8.60 1.85
N MET A 151 8.96 9.86 1.66
CA MET A 151 7.62 10.26 1.22
C MET A 151 7.69 10.85 -0.20
N GLY A 152 6.89 10.30 -1.12
CA GLY A 152 6.71 10.84 -2.47
C GLY A 152 5.35 11.51 -2.62
N GLN A 153 5.32 12.77 -3.04
CA GLN A 153 4.10 13.55 -3.24
C GLN A 153 3.90 13.84 -4.72
N ALA A 154 3.21 12.94 -5.42
CA ALA A 154 2.90 13.02 -6.85
C ALA A 154 4.10 13.01 -7.82
N GLY A 155 5.31 12.72 -7.33
CA GLY A 155 6.51 12.58 -8.14
C GLY A 155 6.49 11.29 -8.98
N ASN A 156 6.75 11.41 -10.28
CA ASN A 156 6.82 10.28 -11.21
C ASN A 156 8.29 9.85 -11.44
N ASN A 157 8.50 8.66 -12.02
CA ASN A 157 9.83 8.16 -12.39
C ASN A 157 10.79 8.08 -11.19
N PHE A 158 10.38 7.51 -10.07
CA PHE A 158 11.21 7.43 -8.88
C PHE A 158 11.94 6.08 -8.77
N VAL A 159 13.12 6.11 -8.17
CA VAL A 159 13.90 4.92 -7.79
C VAL A 159 14.32 5.08 -6.33
N ILE A 160 13.87 4.18 -5.49
CA ILE A 160 14.21 4.14 -4.06
C ILE A 160 14.86 2.80 -3.78
N ARG A 161 16.18 2.78 -3.60
CA ARG A 161 16.91 1.52 -3.54
C ARG A 161 18.02 1.43 -2.51
N ASN A 162 18.25 0.22 -2.01
CA ASN A 162 19.34 -0.09 -1.08
C ASN A 162 19.39 0.85 0.14
N ASN A 163 18.24 1.15 0.73
CA ASN A 163 18.13 1.93 1.95
C ASN A 163 17.77 1.04 3.14
N TRP A 164 18.20 1.43 4.34
CA TRP A 164 17.73 0.86 5.60
C TRP A 164 16.78 1.86 6.26
N VAL A 165 15.52 1.50 6.46
CA VAL A 165 14.54 2.34 7.16
C VAL A 165 14.13 1.64 8.44
N ILE A 166 14.54 2.18 9.58
CA ILE A 166 14.41 1.51 10.88
C ILE A 166 13.66 2.45 11.82
N ASP A 167 12.54 1.99 12.35
CA ASP A 167 11.77 2.73 13.35
C ASP A 167 11.39 4.14 12.85
N ALA A 168 10.92 4.22 11.59
CA ALA A 168 10.14 5.37 11.13
C ALA A 168 8.67 5.14 11.53
N GLY A 169 8.00 6.16 12.05
CA GLY A 169 6.72 6.02 12.71
C GLY A 169 5.64 5.42 11.82
N VAL A 170 5.01 6.25 10.98
CA VAL A 170 3.84 5.85 10.19
C VAL A 170 4.23 4.95 9.02
N TYR A 171 4.99 5.47 8.04
CA TYR A 171 5.35 4.70 6.84
C TYR A 171 6.87 4.65 6.61
N GLY A 172 7.38 3.54 6.09
CA GLY A 172 8.80 3.41 5.78
C GLY A 172 9.16 4.11 4.47
N ILE A 173 8.70 3.53 3.35
CA ILE A 173 8.76 4.13 2.01
C ILE A 173 7.33 4.29 1.51
N PHE A 174 6.91 5.53 1.24
CA PHE A 174 5.56 5.90 0.86
C PHE A 174 5.55 6.81 -0.39
N PRO A 175 5.72 6.27 -1.60
CA PRO A 175 5.31 6.99 -2.80
C PRO A 175 3.79 7.11 -2.85
N GLN A 176 3.33 8.33 -3.03
CA GLN A 176 1.92 8.64 -3.17
C GLN A 176 1.62 9.33 -4.49
N PHE A 177 0.57 8.85 -5.16
CA PHE A 177 0.02 9.48 -6.36
C PHE A 177 1.05 9.65 -7.49
N GLY A 178 2.10 8.83 -7.46
CA GLY A 178 3.18 8.79 -8.45
C GLY A 178 2.88 7.81 -9.58
N LYS A 179 3.67 7.89 -10.64
CA LYS A 179 3.60 6.96 -11.76
C LYS A 179 5.00 6.55 -12.18
N ASN A 180 5.16 5.29 -12.60
CA ASN A 180 6.41 4.73 -13.08
C ASN A 180 7.49 4.76 -11.98
N GLY A 181 7.56 3.72 -11.15
CA GLY A 181 8.46 3.74 -9.99
C GLY A 181 9.05 2.39 -9.64
N LEU A 182 10.22 2.41 -9.02
CA LEU A 182 10.96 1.23 -8.58
C LEU A 182 11.35 1.36 -7.11
N ILE A 183 10.99 0.34 -6.33
CA ILE A 183 11.37 0.20 -4.92
C ILE A 183 12.08 -1.13 -4.76
N GLU A 184 13.41 -1.12 -4.58
CA GLU A 184 14.18 -2.36 -4.54
C GLU A 184 15.36 -2.42 -3.58
N TYR A 185 15.68 -3.63 -3.11
CA TYR A 185 16.81 -3.90 -2.22
C TYR A 185 16.80 -3.12 -0.90
N ASN A 186 15.64 -2.64 -0.45
CA ASN A 186 15.53 -1.93 0.82
C ASN A 186 15.28 -2.91 1.98
N ILE A 187 15.72 -2.52 3.18
CA ILE A 187 15.45 -3.23 4.44
C ILE A 187 14.64 -2.32 5.35
N LEU A 188 13.45 -2.77 5.77
CA LEU A 188 12.53 -1.95 6.57
C LEU A 188 11.96 -2.68 7.78
N THR A 189 12.01 -2.04 8.94
CA THR A 189 11.53 -2.62 10.20
C THR A 189 11.06 -1.60 11.23
N GLY A 190 10.12 -2.02 12.09
CA GLY A 190 9.60 -1.21 13.19
C GLY A 190 8.63 -0.11 12.75
N ILE A 191 7.90 -0.32 11.65
CA ILE A 191 6.99 0.67 11.07
C ILE A 191 5.55 0.39 11.52
N GLU A 192 4.87 1.43 12.03
CA GLU A 192 3.53 1.37 12.66
C GLU A 192 2.40 1.10 11.68
N ASP A 193 2.52 1.53 10.44
CA ASP A 193 1.53 1.28 9.40
C ASP A 193 2.06 0.27 8.38
N ALA A 194 2.80 0.73 7.36
CA ALA A 194 3.37 -0.13 6.33
C ALA A 194 4.84 0.17 6.08
N ALA A 195 5.66 -0.88 6.02
CA ALA A 195 7.07 -0.74 5.67
C ALA A 195 7.21 -0.12 4.27
N ILE A 196 6.57 -0.72 3.27
CA ILE A 196 6.44 -0.13 1.93
C ILE A 196 4.96 0.10 1.65
N TYR A 197 4.55 1.36 1.50
CA TYR A 197 3.20 1.77 1.13
C TYR A 197 3.20 2.36 -0.27
N VAL A 198 2.56 1.71 -1.23
CA VAL A 198 2.36 2.24 -2.58
C VAL A 198 0.93 2.75 -2.69
N GLY A 199 0.76 4.07 -2.57
CA GLY A 199 -0.54 4.72 -2.45
C GLY A 199 -0.97 5.45 -3.70
N MET A 200 -2.13 5.09 -4.25
CA MET A 200 -2.69 5.77 -5.42
C MET A 200 -1.73 5.90 -6.61
N CYS A 201 -0.79 4.97 -6.74
CA CYS A 201 0.22 4.99 -7.77
C CYS A 201 -0.17 4.15 -8.98
N ASP A 202 0.62 4.26 -10.05
CA ASP A 202 0.40 3.55 -11.30
C ASP A 202 1.75 3.11 -11.89
N ASN A 203 1.85 1.89 -12.43
CA ASN A 203 3.08 1.35 -13.03
C ASN A 203 4.26 1.26 -12.05
N ILE A 204 4.13 0.45 -10.99
CA ILE A 204 5.12 0.36 -9.91
C ILE A 204 5.68 -1.05 -9.75
N ASP A 205 7.01 -1.16 -9.63
CA ASP A 205 7.70 -2.39 -9.27
C ASP A 205 8.22 -2.30 -7.83
N VAL A 206 7.86 -3.29 -7.00
CA VAL A 206 8.35 -3.47 -5.61
C VAL A 206 9.06 -4.80 -5.55
N ARG A 207 10.40 -4.80 -5.56
CA ARG A 207 11.18 -6.02 -5.76
C ARG A 207 12.37 -6.18 -4.84
N HIS A 208 12.71 -7.41 -4.46
CA HIS A 208 13.95 -7.70 -3.71
C HIS A 208 14.09 -6.97 -2.36
N ASN A 209 12.99 -6.56 -1.74
CA ASN A 209 13.01 -5.90 -0.43
C ASN A 209 12.90 -6.93 0.71
N GLU A 210 13.43 -6.55 1.88
CA GLU A 210 13.28 -7.30 3.12
C GLU A 210 12.48 -6.45 4.12
N VAL A 211 11.31 -6.92 4.52
CA VAL A 211 10.40 -6.18 5.41
C VAL A 211 9.96 -7.05 6.58
N PHE A 212 10.25 -6.61 7.81
CA PHE A 212 9.96 -7.38 9.01
C PHE A 212 9.69 -6.54 10.25
N GLY A 213 8.94 -7.06 11.21
CA GLY A 213 8.64 -6.36 12.46
C GLY A 213 7.74 -5.13 12.28
N ASN A 214 6.90 -5.12 11.23
CA ASN A 214 5.97 -4.02 10.93
C ASN A 214 4.53 -4.46 11.17
N VAL A 215 3.57 -3.53 11.10
CA VAL A 215 2.17 -3.91 10.96
C VAL A 215 1.93 -4.53 9.58
N ALA A 216 2.04 -3.76 8.51
CA ALA A 216 2.07 -4.27 7.15
C ALA A 216 3.50 -4.32 6.60
N GLY A 217 3.89 -5.44 5.97
CA GLY A 217 5.16 -5.53 5.27
C GLY A 217 5.17 -4.68 4.00
N ILE A 218 4.33 -5.06 3.02
CA ILE A 218 4.12 -4.32 1.78
C ILE A 218 2.62 -4.05 1.62
N GLU A 219 2.26 -2.83 1.29
CA GLU A 219 0.89 -2.41 1.01
C GLU A 219 0.79 -1.77 -0.38
N ILE A 220 -0.15 -2.26 -1.19
CA ILE A 220 -0.55 -1.66 -2.48
C ILE A 220 -1.99 -1.17 -2.33
N GLU A 221 -2.15 0.14 -2.22
CA GLU A 221 -3.40 0.78 -1.86
C GLU A 221 -3.88 1.71 -2.97
N ASN A 222 -5.12 1.50 -3.43
CA ASN A 222 -5.77 2.26 -4.52
C ASN A 222 -4.86 2.45 -5.76
N SER A 223 -4.01 1.47 -6.04
CA SER A 223 -2.95 1.56 -7.05
C SER A 223 -3.22 0.61 -8.21
N ARG A 224 -2.57 0.86 -9.35
CA ARG A 224 -2.81 0.09 -10.59
C ARG A 224 -1.50 -0.34 -11.21
N HIS A 225 -1.51 -1.49 -11.90
CA HIS A 225 -0.35 -1.98 -12.65
C HIS A 225 0.89 -2.09 -11.75
N ALA A 226 0.87 -3.04 -10.82
CA ALA A 226 1.95 -3.22 -9.83
C ALA A 226 2.53 -4.63 -9.82
N LEU A 227 3.86 -4.73 -9.77
CA LEU A 227 4.60 -5.99 -9.63
C LEU A 227 5.24 -6.04 -8.24
N VAL A 228 4.80 -7.00 -7.41
CA VAL A 228 5.39 -7.31 -6.11
C VAL A 228 6.13 -8.63 -6.22
N GLU A 229 7.44 -8.57 -6.39
CA GLU A 229 8.25 -9.73 -6.79
C GLU A 229 9.53 -9.94 -5.97
N ASN A 230 9.87 -11.18 -5.64
CA ASN A 230 11.14 -11.54 -4.99
C ASN A 230 11.40 -10.83 -3.65
N ASN A 231 10.36 -10.42 -2.93
CA ASN A 231 10.48 -9.82 -1.60
C ASN A 231 10.47 -10.88 -0.51
N HIS A 232 11.04 -10.54 0.65
CA HIS A 232 10.98 -11.35 1.87
C HIS A 232 10.19 -10.58 2.95
N CYS A 233 8.95 -10.99 3.16
CA CYS A 233 8.03 -10.40 4.14
C CYS A 233 7.84 -11.37 5.30
N TYR A 234 8.47 -11.10 6.44
CA TYR A 234 8.41 -11.99 7.59
C TYR A 234 8.25 -11.28 8.93
N ASN A 235 7.63 -11.94 9.91
CA ASN A 235 7.43 -11.36 11.25
C ASN A 235 6.82 -9.95 11.21
N ASN A 236 5.91 -9.70 10.27
CA ASN A 236 4.99 -8.55 10.30
C ASN A 236 3.64 -8.99 10.92
N THR A 237 2.69 -8.09 11.12
CA THR A 237 1.29 -8.50 11.45
C THR A 237 0.61 -9.09 10.22
N GLY A 238 0.74 -8.39 9.10
CA GLY A 238 0.35 -8.79 7.76
C GLY A 238 1.53 -8.73 6.80
N GLY A 239 1.75 -9.76 5.98
CA GLY A 239 2.89 -9.82 5.05
C GLY A 239 2.76 -8.87 3.85
N ILE A 240 1.80 -9.14 2.96
CA ILE A 240 1.52 -8.34 1.75
C ILE A 240 0.03 -8.02 1.70
N LEU A 241 -0.34 -6.75 1.62
CA LEU A 241 -1.73 -6.28 1.62
C LEU A 241 -2.03 -5.54 0.31
N ILE A 242 -3.09 -5.94 -0.39
CA ILE A 242 -3.60 -5.25 -1.58
C ILE A 242 -5.04 -4.86 -1.29
N PHE A 243 -5.34 -3.56 -1.19
CA PHE A 243 -6.71 -3.18 -0.91
C PHE A 243 -7.14 -1.81 -1.41
N ILE A 244 -8.45 -1.58 -1.33
CA ILE A 244 -9.06 -0.28 -1.55
C ILE A 244 -9.39 0.42 -0.23
N THR A 245 -8.98 1.67 -0.06
CA THR A 245 -9.49 2.58 0.97
C THR A 245 -10.58 3.48 0.40
N PRO A 246 -11.82 3.41 0.91
CA PRO A 246 -12.90 4.31 0.53
C PRO A 246 -12.63 5.78 0.88
N GLY A 247 -13.12 6.69 0.04
CA GLY A 247 -13.00 8.14 0.27
C GLY A 247 -11.64 8.72 -0.11
N LEU A 248 -10.79 7.97 -0.80
CA LEU A 248 -9.59 8.48 -1.46
C LEU A 248 -9.87 8.93 -2.91
N PRO A 249 -8.98 9.75 -3.50
CA PRO A 249 -9.08 10.21 -4.89
C PRO A 249 -9.15 9.12 -5.96
N ILE A 250 -8.29 8.11 -5.88
CA ILE A 250 -8.34 6.97 -6.79
C ILE A 250 -9.30 5.95 -6.19
N LYS A 251 -10.28 5.48 -6.96
CA LYS A 251 -11.37 4.62 -6.47
C LYS A 251 -11.18 3.13 -6.79
N SER A 252 -10.02 2.76 -7.33
CA SER A 252 -9.76 1.45 -7.90
C SER A 252 -8.39 0.93 -7.48
N CYS A 253 -8.28 -0.37 -7.21
CA CYS A 253 -7.02 -1.07 -7.08
C CYS A 253 -7.08 -2.30 -7.99
N TYR A 254 -6.26 -2.38 -9.04
CA TYR A 254 -6.31 -3.50 -9.97
C TYR A 254 -5.03 -3.77 -10.75
N ASP A 255 -4.94 -4.97 -11.32
CA ASP A 255 -3.80 -5.45 -12.12
C ASP A 255 -2.51 -5.46 -11.29
N VAL A 256 -2.50 -6.33 -10.28
CA VAL A 256 -1.39 -6.51 -9.36
C VAL A 256 -0.90 -7.95 -9.43
N ILE A 257 0.39 -8.12 -9.69
CA ILE A 257 1.06 -9.42 -9.68
C ILE A 257 1.87 -9.56 -8.40
N ILE A 258 1.56 -10.58 -7.60
CA ILE A 258 2.34 -10.98 -6.42
C ILE A 258 3.02 -12.30 -6.75
N ARG A 259 4.34 -12.29 -6.98
CA ARG A 259 5.05 -13.51 -7.32
C ARG A 259 6.44 -13.69 -6.74
N ASP A 260 6.87 -14.93 -6.62
CA ASP A 260 8.23 -15.29 -6.19
C ASP A 260 8.63 -14.72 -4.81
N ASN A 261 7.67 -14.35 -3.97
CA ASN A 261 7.93 -13.80 -2.64
C ASN A 261 8.04 -14.90 -1.58
N PHE A 262 8.83 -14.64 -0.54
CA PHE A 262 8.80 -15.37 0.72
C PHE A 262 7.90 -14.61 1.70
N VAL A 263 6.77 -15.20 2.05
CA VAL A 263 5.76 -14.60 2.95
C VAL A 263 5.56 -15.52 4.14
N ASN A 264 6.41 -15.37 5.15
CA ASN A 264 6.49 -16.34 6.23
C ASN A 264 6.46 -15.75 7.64
N ASP A 265 5.83 -16.48 8.56
CA ASP A 265 5.83 -16.17 9.98
C ASP A 265 5.39 -14.73 10.29
N ASN A 266 4.45 -14.17 9.51
CA ASN A 266 3.88 -12.84 9.75
C ASN A 266 2.91 -12.89 10.93
N ASN A 267 3.47 -13.08 12.12
CA ASN A 267 2.78 -13.29 13.40
C ASN A 267 3.11 -12.19 14.42
N HIS A 268 3.60 -11.03 13.97
CA HIS A 268 3.89 -9.92 14.86
C HIS A 268 2.60 -9.36 15.47
N VAL A 269 2.71 -8.77 16.66
CA VAL A 269 1.56 -8.08 17.27
C VAL A 269 1.18 -6.87 16.43
N ASN A 270 -0.11 -6.62 16.23
CA ASN A 270 -0.55 -5.40 15.57
C ASN A 270 -0.36 -4.22 16.53
N PHE A 271 0.47 -3.25 16.14
CA PHE A 271 0.74 -2.02 16.89
C PHE A 271 0.30 -0.75 16.14
N GLY A 272 -0.56 -0.90 15.13
CA GLY A 272 -1.02 0.20 14.30
C GLY A 272 -1.95 1.15 15.06
N ALA A 273 -1.99 2.40 14.60
CA ALA A 273 -2.78 3.45 15.21
C ALA A 273 -4.25 3.02 15.41
N PRO A 274 -4.79 2.99 16.66
CA PRO A 274 -6.14 2.49 16.92
C PRO A 274 -7.20 3.16 16.05
N GLY A 275 -8.02 2.35 15.38
CA GLY A 275 -9.09 2.82 14.50
C GLY A 275 -8.65 3.20 13.08
N SER A 276 -7.35 3.08 12.73
CA SER A 276 -6.94 3.01 11.32
C SER A 276 -7.40 1.68 10.71
N LEU A 277 -7.38 1.60 9.38
CA LEU A 277 -7.75 0.38 8.67
C LEU A 277 -6.75 -0.75 8.95
N VAL A 278 -5.44 -0.45 8.96
CA VAL A 278 -4.39 -1.43 9.21
C VAL A 278 -4.38 -1.98 10.64
N ALA A 279 -4.90 -1.22 11.62
CA ALA A 279 -5.08 -1.71 12.99
C ALA A 279 -6.13 -2.85 13.07
N GLY A 280 -6.97 -2.99 12.03
CA GLY A 280 -7.92 -4.09 11.89
C GLY A 280 -7.30 -5.38 11.32
N ILE A 281 -6.07 -5.33 10.80
CA ILE A 281 -5.43 -6.49 10.17
C ILE A 281 -5.17 -7.57 11.23
N PRO A 282 -5.75 -8.77 11.07
CA PRO A 282 -5.51 -9.86 11.99
C PRO A 282 -4.04 -10.28 11.96
N GLN A 283 -3.41 -10.32 13.14
CA GLN A 283 -2.10 -10.96 13.32
C GLN A 283 -2.10 -12.37 12.73
N GLY A 284 -1.03 -12.73 12.02
CA GLY A 284 -0.93 -14.04 11.36
C GLY A 284 -1.39 -14.04 9.90
N THR A 285 -1.55 -12.87 9.28
CA THR A 285 -2.02 -12.76 7.89
C THR A 285 -0.83 -12.81 6.93
N GLY A 286 -0.78 -13.81 6.04
CA GLY A 286 0.24 -13.87 4.99
C GLY A 286 0.01 -12.81 3.92
N ILE A 287 -0.95 -13.05 3.02
CA ILE A 287 -1.38 -12.11 1.97
C ILE A 287 -2.84 -11.74 2.20
N LEU A 288 -3.18 -10.45 2.11
CA LEU A 288 -4.56 -9.96 2.11
C LEU A 288 -4.88 -9.33 0.75
N VAL A 289 -6.02 -9.71 0.18
CA VAL A 289 -6.66 -8.97 -0.92
C VAL A 289 -8.04 -8.50 -0.47
N MET A 290 -8.24 -7.19 -0.40
CA MET A 290 -9.52 -6.61 0.00
C MET A 290 -10.04 -5.64 -1.06
N ALA A 291 -11.11 -6.05 -1.75
CA ALA A 291 -11.77 -5.29 -2.82
C ALA A 291 -10.89 -4.89 -4.03
N ALA A 292 -9.68 -5.46 -4.15
CA ALA A 292 -8.84 -5.24 -5.31
C ALA A 292 -9.15 -6.27 -6.41
N ASP A 293 -9.11 -5.79 -7.64
CA ASP A 293 -9.46 -6.56 -8.83
C ASP A 293 -8.23 -7.07 -9.57
N GLN A 294 -8.38 -8.16 -10.32
CA GLN A 294 -7.31 -8.66 -11.21
C GLN A 294 -5.98 -8.87 -10.49
N VAL A 295 -6.03 -9.32 -9.23
CA VAL A 295 -4.85 -9.69 -8.47
C VAL A 295 -4.44 -11.11 -8.82
N ILE A 296 -3.19 -11.28 -9.24
CA ILE A 296 -2.60 -12.58 -9.58
C ILE A 296 -1.58 -12.94 -8.49
N ILE A 297 -1.77 -14.10 -7.85
CA ILE A 297 -0.89 -14.59 -6.79
C ILE A 297 -0.26 -15.90 -7.26
N GLU A 298 1.04 -15.89 -7.53
CA GLU A 298 1.75 -17.04 -8.11
C GLU A 298 3.17 -17.25 -7.58
N ASN A 299 3.64 -18.48 -7.59
CA ASN A 299 4.98 -18.94 -7.21
C ASN A 299 5.54 -18.38 -5.88
N ASN A 300 4.68 -17.99 -4.94
CA ASN A 300 5.11 -17.54 -3.63
C ASN A 300 5.32 -18.74 -2.69
N ILE A 301 6.26 -18.60 -1.76
CA ILE A 301 6.42 -19.50 -0.62
C ILE A 301 5.75 -18.84 0.58
N ILE A 302 4.59 -19.36 0.96
CA ILE A 302 3.73 -18.78 2.00
C ILE A 302 3.64 -19.76 3.16
N SER A 303 4.25 -19.43 4.30
CA SER A 303 4.39 -20.41 5.39
C SER A 303 4.36 -19.86 6.80
N GLY A 304 3.82 -20.63 7.75
CA GLY A 304 3.94 -20.27 9.17
C GLY A 304 3.08 -19.06 9.60
N ASN A 305 2.22 -18.52 8.73
CA ASN A 305 1.33 -17.42 9.10
C ASN A 305 0.14 -17.97 9.90
N ASP A 306 -0.03 -17.52 11.14
CA ASP A 306 -0.89 -18.18 12.13
C ASP A 306 -2.38 -18.05 11.85
N ASN A 307 -2.82 -17.03 11.13
CA ASN A 307 -4.23 -16.79 10.81
C ASN A 307 -4.63 -17.45 9.50
N ALA A 308 -4.02 -17.04 8.38
CA ALA A 308 -4.22 -17.61 7.06
C ALA A 308 -3.03 -17.30 6.12
N GLY A 309 -2.83 -18.15 5.11
CA GLY A 309 -1.82 -17.90 4.08
C GLY A 309 -2.26 -16.79 3.11
N ILE A 310 -3.45 -16.92 2.55
CA ILE A 310 -4.11 -15.89 1.72
C ILE A 310 -5.51 -15.63 2.27
N THR A 311 -5.85 -14.36 2.48
CA THR A 311 -7.16 -13.88 2.87
C THR A 311 -7.73 -12.99 1.76
N ILE A 312 -8.97 -13.25 1.35
CA ILE A 312 -9.67 -12.50 0.30
C ILE A 312 -11.00 -12.04 0.87
N THR A 313 -11.29 -10.75 0.79
CA THR A 313 -12.50 -10.16 1.35
C THR A 313 -13.02 -8.97 0.56
N ASP A 314 -14.32 -8.69 0.65
CA ASP A 314 -14.91 -7.42 0.22
C ASP A 314 -14.75 -6.35 1.32
N LEU A 315 -15.11 -5.10 1.00
CA LEU A 315 -15.11 -3.99 1.97
C LEU A 315 -16.18 -4.12 3.05
N ASP A 316 -17.32 -4.72 2.73
CA ASP A 316 -18.44 -4.89 3.66
C ASP A 316 -18.04 -5.77 4.84
N TYR A 317 -17.38 -6.90 4.54
CA TYR A 317 -16.91 -7.85 5.52
C TYR A 317 -15.57 -7.43 6.14
N GLY A 318 -14.62 -6.98 5.31
CA GLY A 318 -13.24 -6.74 5.73
C GLY A 318 -13.03 -5.45 6.52
N ALA A 319 -13.82 -4.41 6.23
CA ALA A 319 -13.64 -3.09 6.81
C ALA A 319 -14.95 -2.47 7.34
N ASN A 320 -16.12 -2.98 6.92
CA ASN A 320 -17.43 -2.37 7.18
C ASN A 320 -17.50 -0.88 6.75
N THR A 321 -16.75 -0.53 5.70
CA THR A 321 -16.57 0.85 5.20
C THR A 321 -17.13 1.10 3.81
N ALA A 322 -17.99 0.22 3.27
CA ALA A 322 -18.55 0.35 1.91
C ALA A 322 -19.62 1.46 1.77
N ASN A 323 -19.24 2.69 2.08
CA ASN A 323 -20.11 3.87 1.99
C ASN A 323 -19.65 4.87 0.92
N ASP A 324 -18.67 4.49 0.10
CA ASP A 324 -18.23 5.23 -1.09
C ASP A 324 -18.92 4.66 -2.34
N PRO A 325 -19.85 5.41 -2.96
CA PRO A 325 -20.63 4.92 -4.08
C PRO A 325 -19.82 4.76 -5.38
N GLU A 326 -18.60 5.32 -5.44
CA GLU A 326 -17.71 5.21 -6.60
C GLU A 326 -16.73 4.03 -6.48
N VAL A 327 -16.72 3.35 -5.33
CA VAL A 327 -15.88 2.18 -5.08
C VAL A 327 -16.70 0.91 -5.29
N GLU A 328 -16.22 0.03 -6.17
CA GLU A 328 -16.70 -1.35 -6.25
C GLU A 328 -16.11 -2.11 -5.04
N PRO A 329 -16.96 -2.74 -4.19
CA PRO A 329 -16.51 -3.25 -2.90
C PRO A 329 -15.93 -4.67 -2.95
N ASN A 330 -16.05 -5.38 -4.07
CA ASN A 330 -15.75 -6.79 -4.18
C ASN A 330 -14.37 -7.04 -4.80
N PRO A 331 -13.69 -8.13 -4.41
CA PRO A 331 -12.48 -8.57 -5.09
C PRO A 331 -12.87 -9.42 -6.31
N ASP A 332 -12.77 -8.86 -7.53
CA ASP A 332 -13.10 -9.56 -8.77
C ASP A 332 -11.88 -10.06 -9.55
N ARG A 333 -12.09 -11.14 -10.32
CA ARG A 333 -11.15 -11.64 -11.35
C ARG A 333 -9.78 -11.98 -10.80
N LEU A 334 -9.71 -12.55 -9.60
CA LEU A 334 -8.45 -12.99 -9.01
C LEU A 334 -7.98 -14.30 -9.63
N LEU A 335 -6.66 -14.44 -9.79
CA LEU A 335 -6.01 -15.67 -10.23
C LEU A 335 -5.07 -16.15 -9.13
N ILE A 336 -5.43 -17.23 -8.46
CA ILE A 336 -4.50 -17.92 -7.55
C ILE A 336 -3.87 -19.05 -8.33
N LEU A 337 -2.61 -18.89 -8.73
CA LEU A 337 -1.88 -19.90 -9.50
C LEU A 337 -1.08 -20.82 -8.55
N GLU A 338 -0.01 -21.43 -9.06
CA GLU A 338 0.82 -22.35 -8.27
C GLU A 338 1.55 -21.60 -7.16
N ASN A 339 1.24 -21.88 -5.89
CA ASN A 339 1.98 -21.36 -4.74
C ASN A 339 2.40 -22.53 -3.86
N PHE A 340 3.47 -22.36 -3.09
CA PHE A 340 3.86 -23.34 -2.07
C PHE A 340 3.37 -22.86 -0.71
N MET A 341 2.43 -23.60 -0.12
CA MET A 341 1.85 -23.27 1.19
C MET A 341 2.10 -24.37 2.21
N ILE A 342 2.65 -24.00 3.37
CA ILE A 342 2.90 -24.95 4.45
C ILE A 342 2.70 -24.30 5.81
N ASN A 343 2.06 -25.01 6.74
CA ASN A 343 1.90 -24.58 8.13
C ASN A 343 1.27 -23.18 8.29
N ASN A 344 0.30 -22.81 7.45
CA ASN A 344 -0.52 -21.62 7.71
C ASN A 344 -1.74 -21.97 8.58
N GLY A 345 -2.36 -20.95 9.17
CA GLY A 345 -3.59 -21.09 9.94
C GLY A 345 -3.42 -21.89 11.24
N ASN A 346 -2.27 -21.80 11.91
CA ASN A 346 -2.04 -22.57 13.14
C ASN A 346 -2.82 -22.05 14.35
N SER A 347 -3.15 -20.76 14.38
CA SER A 347 -3.87 -20.11 15.47
C SER A 347 -4.76 -18.99 14.91
N PRO A 348 -5.88 -19.32 14.23
CA PRO A 348 -6.78 -18.31 13.67
C PRO A 348 -7.36 -17.42 14.76
N VAL A 349 -7.50 -16.13 14.45
CA VAL A 349 -8.03 -15.09 15.33
C VAL A 349 -9.20 -14.36 14.66
N GLY A 350 -9.82 -13.42 15.39
CA GLY A 350 -10.91 -12.59 14.87
C GLY A 350 -12.07 -13.38 14.28
N GLU A 351 -12.61 -12.89 13.17
CA GLU A 351 -13.75 -13.51 12.50
C GLU A 351 -13.41 -14.86 11.87
N LEU A 352 -12.18 -15.04 11.38
CA LEU A 352 -11.73 -16.32 10.84
C LEU A 352 -11.80 -17.43 11.90
N LYS A 353 -11.45 -17.12 13.15
CA LYS A 353 -11.62 -18.07 14.27
C LYS A 353 -13.08 -18.46 14.44
N ALA A 354 -13.99 -17.50 14.40
CA ALA A 354 -15.42 -17.77 14.51
C ALA A 354 -15.91 -18.66 13.35
N ILE A 355 -15.49 -18.37 12.12
CA ILE A 355 -15.78 -19.20 10.94
C ILE A 355 -15.25 -20.63 11.14
N MET A 356 -13.98 -20.80 11.55
CA MET A 356 -13.38 -22.12 11.72
C MET A 356 -14.09 -22.95 12.81
N MET A 357 -14.53 -22.29 13.89
CA MET A 357 -15.34 -22.94 14.92
C MET A 357 -16.68 -23.46 14.39
N THR A 358 -17.31 -22.78 13.41
CA THR A 358 -18.53 -23.31 12.75
C THR A 358 -18.26 -24.57 11.94
N GLN A 359 -17.03 -24.76 11.47
CA GLN A 359 -16.56 -25.93 10.74
C GLN A 359 -16.00 -27.02 11.68
N LEU A 360 -16.12 -26.84 13.00
CA LEU A 360 -15.52 -27.71 14.02
C LEU A 360 -14.00 -27.88 13.84
N SER A 361 -13.33 -26.85 13.30
CA SER A 361 -11.87 -26.82 13.12
C SER A 361 -11.24 -25.80 14.06
N THR A 362 -10.11 -26.16 14.65
CA THR A 362 -9.24 -25.23 15.38
C THR A 362 -8.10 -24.68 14.52
N ARG A 363 -7.97 -25.18 13.29
CA ARG A 363 -6.92 -24.79 12.35
C ARG A 363 -7.53 -23.98 11.21
N GLY A 364 -6.91 -22.84 10.89
CA GLY A 364 -7.26 -21.99 9.76
C GLY A 364 -6.88 -22.61 8.41
N PRO A 365 -7.43 -22.08 7.32
CA PRO A 365 -7.13 -22.50 5.96
C PRO A 365 -5.80 -21.91 5.47
N ASP A 366 -5.26 -22.51 4.41
CA ASP A 366 -4.19 -21.90 3.64
C ASP A 366 -4.75 -20.73 2.81
N ILE A 367 -5.97 -20.85 2.30
CA ILE A 367 -6.68 -19.80 1.54
C ILE A 367 -8.10 -19.63 2.08
N VAL A 368 -8.46 -18.41 2.46
CA VAL A 368 -9.84 -18.03 2.80
C VAL A 368 -10.34 -16.95 1.85
N ALA A 369 -11.55 -17.13 1.31
CA ALA A 369 -12.30 -16.07 0.65
C ALA A 369 -13.65 -15.90 1.33
N VAL A 370 -13.97 -14.68 1.72
CA VAL A 370 -15.23 -14.29 2.36
C VAL A 370 -15.76 -13.05 1.66
N GLY A 371 -17.08 -12.81 1.73
CA GLY A 371 -17.69 -11.72 0.97
C GLY A 371 -18.03 -12.10 -0.48
N GLY A 372 -18.20 -11.08 -1.31
CA GLY A 372 -18.57 -11.19 -2.72
C GLY A 372 -17.39 -11.38 -3.68
N GLY A 373 -17.60 -10.97 -4.94
CA GLY A 373 -16.63 -11.11 -6.02
C GLY A 373 -16.99 -12.18 -7.05
N THR A 374 -16.53 -11.96 -8.27
CA THR A 374 -16.89 -12.73 -9.47
C THR A 374 -15.70 -12.92 -10.40
N GLY A 375 -15.76 -13.95 -11.23
CA GLY A 375 -14.75 -14.18 -12.27
C GLY A 375 -13.39 -14.64 -11.76
N SER A 376 -13.26 -15.08 -10.51
CA SER A 376 -11.98 -15.57 -9.96
C SER A 376 -11.76 -17.06 -10.26
N CYS A 377 -10.49 -17.45 -10.37
CA CYS A 377 -10.07 -18.82 -10.58
C CYS A 377 -8.91 -19.22 -9.66
N ILE A 378 -8.74 -20.53 -9.47
CA ILE A 378 -7.62 -21.10 -8.72
C ILE A 378 -7.05 -22.30 -9.48
N ALA A 379 -5.72 -22.39 -9.56
CA ALA A 379 -5.01 -23.56 -10.05
C ALA A 379 -4.81 -24.57 -8.92
N ASN A 380 -5.02 -25.86 -9.22
CA ASN A 380 -4.73 -26.98 -8.32
C ASN A 380 -5.34 -26.82 -6.90
N LYS A 381 -6.60 -26.40 -6.83
CA LYS A 381 -7.34 -26.12 -5.59
C LYS A 381 -7.19 -27.20 -4.51
N ASP A 382 -7.17 -28.47 -4.90
CA ASP A 382 -7.11 -29.63 -3.99
C ASP A 382 -5.79 -29.74 -3.22
N ARG A 383 -4.75 -28.97 -3.58
CA ARG A 383 -3.48 -28.91 -2.85
C ARG A 383 -3.56 -28.08 -1.55
N TYR A 384 -4.60 -27.26 -1.38
CA TYR A 384 -4.70 -26.28 -0.31
C TYR A 384 -5.89 -26.59 0.61
N ARG A 385 -5.76 -26.26 1.90
CA ARG A 385 -6.93 -26.17 2.77
C ARG A 385 -7.62 -24.85 2.47
N THR A 386 -8.84 -24.91 1.97
CA THR A 386 -9.55 -23.71 1.51
C THR A 386 -10.86 -23.51 2.23
N PHE A 387 -11.25 -22.25 2.42
CA PHE A 387 -12.59 -21.88 2.87
C PHE A 387 -13.17 -20.80 1.94
N GLY A 388 -14.45 -20.94 1.61
CA GLY A 388 -15.22 -19.93 0.88
C GLY A 388 -14.89 -19.73 -0.60
N LEU A 389 -13.92 -20.45 -1.17
CA LEU A 389 -13.61 -20.46 -2.61
C LEU A 389 -14.67 -21.16 -3.50
N GLY A 390 -15.91 -21.29 -3.04
CA GLY A 390 -17.02 -22.09 -3.60
C GLY A 390 -16.85 -22.61 -5.04
N GLN A 391 -17.38 -21.86 -6.00
CA GLN A 391 -17.40 -22.17 -7.45
C GLN A 391 -16.31 -21.41 -8.23
N TRP A 392 -15.18 -21.10 -7.61
CA TRP A 392 -14.05 -20.53 -8.35
C TRP A 392 -13.65 -21.48 -9.48
N ALA A 393 -13.42 -20.91 -10.67
CA ALA A 393 -13.10 -21.70 -11.85
C ALA A 393 -11.68 -22.31 -11.76
N GLN A 394 -11.39 -23.26 -12.64
CA GLN A 394 -10.01 -23.66 -12.91
C GLN A 394 -9.36 -22.57 -13.77
N CYS A 395 -8.17 -22.11 -13.39
CA CYS A 395 -7.45 -21.13 -14.19
C CYS A 395 -7.01 -21.70 -15.54
N GLN A 396 -7.15 -20.89 -16.60
CA GLN A 396 -6.61 -21.17 -17.92
C GLN A 396 -5.15 -20.72 -18.02
N GLU A 397 -4.85 -19.55 -17.45
CA GLU A 397 -3.50 -19.04 -17.33
C GLU A 397 -2.71 -19.83 -16.29
N THR A 398 -1.41 -19.96 -16.53
CA THR A 398 -0.52 -20.77 -15.70
C THR A 398 0.68 -20.01 -15.19
N THR A 399 1.02 -18.86 -15.79
CA THR A 399 2.13 -18.04 -15.33
C THR A 399 2.08 -16.59 -15.81
N THR A 400 2.56 -15.64 -15.03
CA THR A 400 2.74 -14.24 -15.44
C THR A 400 4.15 -13.90 -15.93
N ARG A 401 5.06 -14.88 -16.07
CA ARG A 401 6.49 -14.65 -16.40
C ARG A 401 6.76 -13.80 -17.66
N ALA A 402 5.80 -13.65 -18.57
CA ALA A 402 5.92 -12.74 -19.71
C ALA A 402 5.96 -11.25 -19.28
N VAL A 403 5.35 -10.90 -18.15
CA VAL A 403 5.42 -9.57 -17.55
C VAL A 403 6.73 -9.46 -16.79
N GLN A 404 7.69 -8.70 -17.32
CA GLN A 404 9.01 -8.48 -16.68
C GLN A 404 9.00 -7.31 -15.70
N THR A 405 8.14 -6.32 -15.97
CA THR A 405 8.00 -5.09 -15.19
C THR A 405 6.66 -4.45 -15.52
N TYR A 406 6.10 -3.68 -14.59
CA TYR A 406 5.04 -2.72 -14.90
C TYR A 406 5.57 -1.31 -15.13
N MET A 407 6.86 -1.07 -14.92
CA MET A 407 7.47 0.20 -15.29
C MET A 407 7.31 0.46 -16.79
N LEU A 408 7.20 1.74 -17.13
CA LEU A 408 7.08 2.19 -18.50
C LEU A 408 8.47 2.34 -19.13
N ASP A 409 8.63 1.86 -20.36
CA ASP A 409 9.87 2.02 -21.15
C ASP A 409 10.25 3.49 -21.34
N THR A 410 9.25 4.35 -21.45
CA THR A 410 9.43 5.81 -21.58
C THR A 410 9.05 6.48 -20.26
N PRO A 411 9.95 7.30 -19.67
CA PRO A 411 9.65 8.08 -18.48
C PRO A 411 8.38 8.93 -18.68
N VAL A 412 7.58 9.02 -17.62
CA VAL A 412 6.39 9.88 -17.59
C VAL A 412 6.85 11.33 -17.65
N SER A 413 6.35 12.10 -18.62
CA SER A 413 6.63 13.53 -18.69
C SER A 413 6.15 14.24 -17.41
N PRO A 414 6.83 15.31 -16.96
CA PRO A 414 6.33 16.15 -15.89
C PRO A 414 4.89 16.60 -16.17
N ARG A 415 4.04 16.57 -15.15
CA ARG A 415 2.62 16.89 -15.31
C ARG A 415 2.45 18.39 -15.52
N GLU A 416 1.88 18.79 -16.66
CA GLU A 416 1.41 20.15 -16.88
C GLU A 416 -0.03 20.26 -16.40
N PHE A 417 -0.29 21.17 -15.48
CA PHE A 417 -1.63 21.41 -14.95
C PHE A 417 -2.10 22.81 -15.30
N SER A 418 -3.38 22.95 -15.63
CA SER A 418 -4.03 24.26 -15.51
C SER A 418 -3.96 24.74 -14.06
N GLU A 419 -4.05 26.05 -13.84
CA GLU A 419 -4.04 26.61 -12.48
C GLU A 419 -5.13 26.02 -11.58
N LYS A 420 -6.29 25.68 -12.17
CA LYS A 420 -7.41 25.04 -11.49
C LYS A 420 -7.14 23.57 -11.13
N GLU A 421 -6.39 22.85 -11.95
CA GLU A 421 -6.01 21.46 -11.68
C GLU A 421 -4.85 21.36 -10.69
N ARG A 422 -3.95 22.35 -10.67
CA ARG A 422 -2.80 22.41 -9.77
C ARG A 422 -3.21 22.20 -8.31
N VAL A 423 -4.26 22.87 -7.85
CA VAL A 423 -4.75 22.77 -6.47
C VAL A 423 -5.29 21.38 -6.16
N LYS A 424 -6.11 20.82 -7.07
CA LYS A 424 -6.65 19.47 -6.94
C LYS A 424 -5.53 18.43 -6.86
N MET A 425 -4.53 18.55 -7.70
CA MET A 425 -3.41 17.60 -7.76
C MET A 425 -2.47 17.75 -6.56
N ALA A 426 -2.27 18.98 -6.07
CA ALA A 426 -1.58 19.22 -4.80
C ALA A 426 -2.34 18.60 -3.62
N TYR A 427 -3.68 18.71 -3.58
CA TYR A 427 -4.47 18.03 -2.54
C TYR A 427 -4.32 16.50 -2.62
N TYR A 428 -4.31 15.93 -3.83
CA TYR A 428 -4.10 14.49 -4.03
C TYR A 428 -2.70 14.05 -3.58
N GLY A 429 -1.65 14.79 -3.94
CA GLY A 429 -0.28 14.44 -3.59
C GLY A 429 0.12 14.73 -2.13
N ILE A 430 -0.52 15.69 -1.46
CA ILE A 430 -0.08 16.18 -0.14
C ILE A 430 -1.05 15.79 0.97
N CYS A 431 -2.36 16.02 0.76
CA CYS A 431 -3.33 15.90 1.84
C CYS A 431 -3.99 14.52 1.87
N SER A 432 -4.30 13.95 0.70
CA SER A 432 -5.16 12.78 0.63
C SER A 432 -4.52 11.50 1.19
N GLY A 433 -3.20 11.45 1.39
CA GLY A 433 -2.51 10.31 2.02
C GLY A 433 -2.75 10.19 3.51
N CYS A 434 -3.06 11.31 4.15
CA CYS A 434 -3.36 11.34 5.57
C CYS A 434 -4.85 11.53 5.83
N HIS A 435 -5.65 11.91 4.82
CA HIS A 435 -7.04 12.35 5.01
C HIS A 435 -7.99 11.77 3.96
N ALA A 436 -8.53 10.58 4.22
CA ALA A 436 -9.69 10.05 3.49
C ALA A 436 -10.97 10.80 3.89
N TYR A 437 -12.01 10.79 3.04
CA TYR A 437 -13.19 11.63 3.26
C TYR A 437 -13.96 11.27 4.55
N LYS A 438 -14.25 9.98 4.76
CA LYS A 438 -14.99 9.45 5.93
C LYS A 438 -14.17 8.45 6.77
N VAL A 439 -13.06 7.96 6.24
CA VAL A 439 -12.23 6.93 6.88
C VAL A 439 -11.13 7.60 7.69
N ARG A 440 -10.84 7.05 8.87
CA ARG A 440 -9.70 7.44 9.68
C ARG A 440 -8.45 6.81 9.07
N MET A 441 -7.53 7.66 8.64
CA MET A 441 -6.18 7.29 8.21
C MET A 441 -5.20 7.75 9.30
N VAL A 442 -4.03 8.25 8.90
CA VAL A 442 -3.07 8.94 9.78
C VAL A 442 -3.69 10.17 10.44
N GLY A 443 -4.46 10.95 9.69
CA GLY A 443 -5.14 12.16 10.15
C GLY A 443 -6.65 11.98 10.27
N PRO A 444 -7.35 12.99 10.84
CA PRO A 444 -8.81 12.96 10.91
C PRO A 444 -9.44 12.94 9.51
N PRO A 445 -10.64 12.34 9.35
CA PRO A 445 -11.34 12.34 8.07
C PRO A 445 -11.58 13.77 7.55
N THR A 446 -11.53 13.96 6.23
CA THR A 446 -11.77 15.29 5.61
C THR A 446 -13.12 15.87 6.03
N LEU A 447 -14.17 15.04 6.16
CA LEU A 447 -15.48 15.47 6.66
C LEU A 447 -15.42 16.10 8.06
N VAL A 448 -14.55 15.61 8.94
CA VAL A 448 -14.36 16.16 10.29
C VAL A 448 -13.65 17.52 10.22
N ILE A 449 -12.64 17.64 9.36
CA ILE A 449 -11.93 18.92 9.14
C ILE A 449 -12.90 19.97 8.59
N GLN A 450 -13.73 19.60 7.61
CA GLN A 450 -14.77 20.47 7.06
C GLN A 450 -15.76 20.93 8.12
N ALA A 451 -16.19 20.04 9.03
CA ALA A 451 -17.09 20.40 10.12
C ALA A 451 -16.45 21.38 11.14
N LEU A 452 -15.14 21.23 11.40
CA LEU A 452 -14.39 22.08 12.33
C LEU A 452 -14.15 23.49 11.78
N TYR A 453 -13.81 23.60 10.50
CA TYR A 453 -13.40 24.87 9.89
C TYR A 453 -14.52 25.54 9.08
N GLN A 454 -15.55 24.81 8.66
CA GLN A 454 -16.73 25.32 7.92
C GLN A 454 -16.35 26.24 6.75
N ASN A 455 -16.56 27.55 6.89
CA ASN A 455 -16.26 28.57 5.87
C ASN A 455 -14.97 29.35 6.18
N ASN A 456 -14.03 28.77 6.95
CA ASN A 456 -12.78 29.40 7.35
C ASN A 456 -11.57 28.71 6.69
N PRO A 457 -11.35 28.89 5.37
CA PRO A 457 -10.17 28.35 4.69
C PRO A 457 -8.88 28.97 5.23
N GLN A 458 -8.88 30.24 5.64
CA GLN A 458 -7.71 30.88 6.24
C GLN A 458 -7.26 30.15 7.52
N GLY A 459 -8.20 29.74 8.38
CA GLY A 459 -7.87 28.98 9.59
C GLY A 459 -7.20 27.64 9.31
N ILE A 460 -7.54 26.98 8.19
CA ILE A 460 -6.85 25.76 7.74
C ILE A 460 -5.45 26.13 7.22
N ALA A 461 -5.36 27.15 6.35
CA ALA A 461 -4.10 27.61 5.76
C ALA A 461 -3.08 28.07 6.82
N ASP A 462 -3.54 28.65 7.93
CA ASP A 462 -2.73 29.04 9.08
C ASP A 462 -2.31 27.82 9.91
N TYR A 463 -3.25 26.89 10.15
CA TYR A 463 -3.00 25.69 10.95
C TYR A 463 -1.91 24.81 10.32
N ILE A 464 -1.92 24.61 9.00
CA ILE A 464 -0.95 23.73 8.34
C ILE A 464 0.49 24.27 8.38
N ILE A 465 0.71 25.57 8.61
CA ILE A 465 2.07 26.15 8.76
C ILE A 465 2.70 25.70 10.08
N LYS A 466 1.91 25.78 11.15
CA LYS A 466 2.33 25.47 12.50
C LYS A 466 1.22 24.66 13.17
N PRO A 467 1.11 23.36 12.83
CA PRO A 467 0.11 22.51 13.43
C PRO A 467 0.30 22.44 14.93
N GLU A 468 -0.81 22.39 15.65
CA GLU A 468 -0.81 22.13 17.09
C GLU A 468 -1.45 20.77 17.32
N HIS A 469 -0.86 19.97 18.20
CA HIS A 469 -1.42 18.68 18.59
C HIS A 469 -2.71 18.89 19.41
N LYS A 470 -3.84 18.97 18.70
CA LYS A 470 -5.17 19.25 19.29
C LYS A 470 -5.89 18.02 19.86
N ARG A 471 -5.46 16.83 19.46
CA ARG A 471 -6.17 15.57 19.71
C ARG A 471 -5.19 14.45 19.98
N GLU A 472 -5.17 13.98 21.22
CA GLU A 472 -4.28 12.88 21.67
C GLU A 472 -4.50 11.57 20.89
N ASP A 473 -5.65 11.41 20.25
CA ASP A 473 -5.97 10.23 19.46
C ASP A 473 -5.43 10.27 18.03
N PHE A 474 -4.70 11.32 17.63
CA PHE A 474 -4.05 11.43 16.32
C PHE A 474 -2.58 11.83 16.48
N PRO A 475 -1.67 11.35 15.62
CA PRO A 475 -0.32 11.88 15.59
C PRO A 475 -0.32 13.37 15.26
N GLU A 476 0.74 14.05 15.67
CA GLU A 476 0.97 15.45 15.31
C GLU A 476 1.14 15.58 13.79
N MET A 477 0.39 16.49 13.17
CA MET A 477 0.51 16.75 11.73
C MET A 477 1.85 17.42 11.41
N PRO A 478 2.60 16.96 10.40
CA PRO A 478 3.80 17.64 9.95
C PRO A 478 3.50 19.04 9.39
N PRO A 479 4.33 20.07 9.67
CA PRO A 479 4.14 21.40 9.11
C PRO A 479 4.30 21.38 7.59
N GLN A 480 3.41 22.08 6.91
CA GLN A 480 3.37 22.28 5.46
C GLN A 480 3.86 23.69 5.08
N ASN A 481 4.82 24.21 5.85
CA ASN A 481 5.36 25.56 5.72
C ASN A 481 6.27 25.75 4.49
N TYR A 482 6.60 24.67 3.80
CA TYR A 482 7.29 24.68 2.51
C TYR A 482 6.38 25.08 1.34
N LEU A 483 5.06 25.09 1.54
CA LEU A 483 4.09 25.51 0.51
C LEU A 483 3.94 27.04 0.48
N SER A 484 3.80 27.61 -0.73
CA SER A 484 3.52 29.03 -0.90
C SER A 484 2.18 29.43 -0.28
N GLU A 485 2.05 30.70 0.13
CA GLU A 485 0.83 31.22 0.77
C GLU A 485 -0.42 31.04 -0.10
N ASP A 486 -0.33 31.41 -1.38
CA ASP A 486 -1.43 31.27 -2.33
C ASP A 486 -1.88 29.81 -2.48
N LEU A 487 -0.92 28.87 -2.53
CA LEU A 487 -1.23 27.45 -2.64
C LEU A 487 -1.87 26.91 -1.35
N ARG A 488 -1.40 27.34 -0.17
CA ARG A 488 -1.99 26.95 1.12
C ARG A 488 -3.45 27.37 1.23
N LEU A 489 -3.76 28.62 0.86
CA LEU A 489 -5.15 29.11 0.88
C LEU A 489 -6.02 28.37 -0.14
N ALA A 490 -5.52 28.19 -1.36
CA ALA A 490 -6.26 27.47 -2.39
C ALA A 490 -6.51 26.00 -2.01
N LEU A 491 -5.54 25.33 -1.37
CA LEU A 491 -5.71 23.97 -0.85
C LEU A 491 -6.77 23.90 0.25
N ALA A 492 -6.78 24.88 1.17
CA ALA A 492 -7.78 24.96 2.22
C ALA A 492 -9.20 25.16 1.64
N GLU A 493 -9.36 26.06 0.67
CA GLU A 493 -10.63 26.26 -0.05
C GLU A 493 -11.05 24.97 -0.76
N TYR A 494 -10.13 24.32 -1.48
CA TYR A 494 -10.41 23.09 -2.18
C TYR A 494 -10.84 21.98 -1.21
N LEU A 495 -10.12 21.79 -0.10
CA LEU A 495 -10.44 20.81 0.95
C LEU A 495 -11.88 20.98 1.46
N LEU A 496 -12.35 22.22 1.62
CA LEU A 496 -13.73 22.51 2.03
C LEU A 496 -14.79 22.16 0.98
N THR A 497 -14.39 21.94 -0.27
CA THR A 497 -15.28 21.52 -1.37
C THR A 497 -15.24 20.03 -1.68
N VAL A 498 -14.27 19.28 -1.14
CA VAL A 498 -14.13 17.84 -1.35
C VAL A 498 -15.40 17.11 -0.91
N LYS A 499 -15.78 16.10 -1.67
CA LYS A 499 -16.92 15.21 -1.39
C LYS A 499 -16.43 13.77 -1.45
N ASN A 500 -17.23 12.87 -0.87
CA ASN A 500 -16.98 11.44 -0.87
C ASN A 500 -16.83 10.90 -2.29
#